data_AF-A0A7J2PXC3-F1
#
_entry.id   AF-A0A7J2PXC3-F1
#
_cell.length_a   1.000
_cell.length_b   1.000
_cell.length_c   1.000
_cell.angle_alpha   90.00
_cell.angle_beta   90.00
_cell.angle_gamma   90.00
#
_symmetry.space_group_name_H-M   'P 1'
#
loop_
_entity.id
_entity.type
_entity.pdbx_description
1 polymer ?
#
loop_
_entity_poly.entity_id
_entity_poly.type
_entity_poly.pdbx_seq_one_letter_code
_entity_poly.pdbx_strand_id
1 'polypeptide(L)'
;MIEFCPKCGNMLRKKPCLCGYIDETDNNNVPLGHIWDPPTSNIIYCKITTTPIEKIRLMLNKRVVPDKLKEVREKVKKHLYSCLNCVYYHEDKFHCKIKNKFLTKDSICKSFEPFSDN
;
A
#
# COMPACT_ATOMS: atom_id res chain seq x y z
N MET A 1 2.72 -29.02 -25.01
CA MET A 1 2.82 -27.97 -26.03
C MET A 1 3.98 -27.07 -25.68
N ILE A 2 4.81 -26.70 -26.66
CA ILE A 2 5.85 -25.68 -26.48
C ILE A 2 5.20 -24.35 -26.86
N GLU A 3 5.18 -23.41 -25.93
CA GLU A 3 4.64 -22.07 -26.17
C GLU A 3 5.78 -21.13 -26.54
N PHE A 4 5.52 -20.27 -27.52
CA PHE A 4 6.47 -19.27 -28.01
C PHE A 4 5.90 -17.88 -27.76
N CYS A 5 6.78 -16.95 -27.39
CA CYS A 5 6.43 -15.58 -27.15
C CYS A 5 5.92 -14.93 -28.45
N PRO A 6 4.70 -14.38 -28.48
CA PRO A 6 4.15 -13.77 -29.69
C PRO A 6 4.88 -12.46 -30.08
N LYS A 7 5.62 -11.85 -29.14
CA LYS A 7 6.36 -10.60 -29.41
C LYS A 7 7.76 -10.80 -29.99
N CYS A 8 8.44 -11.91 -29.69
CA CYS A 8 9.83 -12.10 -30.12
C CYS A 8 10.19 -13.53 -30.56
N GLY A 9 9.22 -14.44 -30.57
CA GLY A 9 9.43 -15.84 -30.98
C GLY A 9 10.27 -16.68 -30.02
N ASN A 10 10.67 -16.15 -28.85
CA ASN A 10 11.42 -16.91 -27.85
C ASN A 10 10.55 -18.00 -27.20
N MET A 11 11.16 -19.14 -26.90
CA MET A 11 10.51 -20.25 -26.23
C MET A 11 10.15 -19.87 -24.78
N LEU A 12 8.85 -19.90 -24.43
CA LEU A 12 8.36 -19.63 -23.09
C LEU A 12 8.53 -20.89 -22.24
N ARG A 13 9.56 -20.91 -21.38
CA ARG A 13 9.79 -21.98 -20.40
C ARG A 13 9.52 -21.48 -18.98
N LYS A 14 8.24 -21.49 -18.56
CA LYS A 14 7.79 -21.25 -17.16
C LYS A 14 8.29 -19.96 -16.48
N LYS A 15 8.82 -18.98 -17.24
CA LYS A 15 9.35 -17.70 -16.76
C LYS A 15 8.93 -16.59 -17.72
N PRO A 16 8.81 -15.34 -17.25
CA PRO A 16 8.52 -14.21 -18.12
C PRO A 16 9.61 -14.07 -19.20
N CYS A 17 9.19 -13.75 -20.42
CA CYS A 17 10.10 -13.50 -21.52
C CYS A 17 11.03 -12.34 -21.19
N LEU A 18 12.33 -12.46 -21.53
CA LEU A 18 13.30 -11.36 -21.42
C LEU A 18 12.90 -10.10 -22.22
N CYS A 19 12.00 -10.25 -23.19
CA CYS A 19 11.39 -9.17 -23.95
C CYS A 19 10.33 -8.37 -23.16
N GLY A 20 10.04 -8.74 -21.91
CA GLY A 20 9.00 -8.13 -21.09
C GLY A 20 7.58 -8.61 -21.40
N TYR A 21 7.42 -9.65 -22.22
CA TYR A 21 6.11 -10.32 -22.38
C TYR A 21 5.78 -11.09 -21.11
N ILE A 22 4.72 -10.65 -20.44
CA ILE A 22 4.08 -11.33 -19.31
C ILE A 22 2.85 -11.99 -19.89
N ASP A 23 2.78 -13.32 -19.76
CA ASP A 23 1.60 -14.06 -20.18
C ASP A 23 0.48 -13.82 -19.16
N GLU A 24 -0.60 -13.18 -19.58
CA GLU A 24 -1.74 -12.83 -18.71
C GLU A 24 -2.56 -14.06 -18.29
N THR A 25 -2.21 -15.24 -18.80
CA THR A 25 -2.86 -16.52 -18.51
C THR A 25 -2.41 -17.18 -17.21
N ASP A 26 -1.35 -16.69 -16.55
CA ASP A 26 -0.88 -17.19 -15.24
C ASP A 26 -1.28 -16.26 -14.08
N ASN A 27 -2.53 -15.77 -14.11
CA ASN A 27 -3.10 -14.86 -13.11
C ASN A 27 -3.33 -15.48 -11.72
N ASN A 28 -2.98 -16.75 -11.51
CA ASN A 28 -3.31 -17.46 -10.26
C ASN A 28 -2.18 -17.52 -9.23
N ASN A 29 -0.95 -17.12 -9.54
CA ASN A 29 0.15 -17.21 -8.57
C ASN A 29 1.20 -16.09 -8.69
N VAL A 30 0.78 -14.83 -8.89
CA VAL A 30 1.70 -13.71 -8.61
C VAL A 30 1.94 -13.72 -7.09
N PRO A 31 3.18 -13.92 -6.60
CA PRO A 31 3.44 -13.92 -5.17
C PRO A 31 3.14 -12.52 -4.63
N LEU A 32 2.02 -12.39 -3.93
CA LEU A 32 1.65 -11.15 -3.27
C LEU A 32 2.63 -10.92 -2.12
N GLY A 33 3.36 -9.82 -2.17
CA GLY A 33 4.17 -9.39 -1.04
C GLY A 33 3.27 -9.01 0.14
N HIS A 34 3.74 -9.26 1.36
CA HIS A 34 3.16 -8.68 2.56
C HIS A 34 4.18 -7.74 3.20
N ILE A 35 3.78 -6.49 3.41
CA ILE A 35 4.60 -5.47 4.06
C ILE A 35 3.80 -4.90 5.22
N TRP A 36 4.36 -4.92 6.42
CA TRP A 36 3.79 -4.26 7.59
C TRP A 36 4.79 -3.25 8.16
N ASP A 37 4.76 -2.04 7.61
CA ASP A 37 5.62 -0.92 8.02
C ASP A 37 4.79 0.38 8.11
N PRO A 38 3.80 0.45 9.03
CA PRO A 38 2.87 1.57 9.08
C PRO A 38 3.57 2.89 9.46
N PRO A 39 3.08 4.04 8.97
CA PRO A 39 3.51 5.33 9.48
C PRO A 39 3.11 5.48 10.95
N THR A 40 3.80 6.35 11.69
CA THR A 40 3.41 6.66 13.06
C THR A 40 2.00 7.25 13.11
N SER A 41 1.24 6.96 14.18
CA SER A 41 -0.14 7.44 14.31
C SER A 41 -0.27 8.97 14.20
N ASN A 42 0.77 9.72 14.60
CA ASN A 42 0.80 11.16 14.43
C ASN A 42 0.83 11.57 12.95
N ILE A 43 1.61 10.88 12.10
CA ILE A 43 1.67 11.12 10.65
C ILE A 43 0.33 10.78 10.00
N ILE A 44 -0.27 9.64 10.35
CA ILE A 44 -1.59 9.26 9.84
C ILE A 44 -2.63 10.32 10.22
N TYR A 45 -2.63 10.78 11.47
CA TYR A 45 -3.50 11.89 11.89
C TYR A 45 -3.25 13.16 11.08
N CYS A 46 -1.99 13.54 10.82
CA CYS A 46 -1.66 14.71 9.99
C CYS A 46 -2.29 14.60 8.61
N LYS A 47 -2.21 13.42 7.99
CA LYS A 47 -2.77 13.15 6.67
C LYS A 47 -4.30 13.23 6.67
N ILE A 48 -4.96 12.62 7.65
CA ILE A 48 -6.44 12.62 7.76
C ILE A 48 -6.99 14.01 8.04
N THR A 49 -6.33 14.78 8.91
CA THR A 49 -6.84 16.08 9.38
C THR A 49 -6.23 17.27 8.65
N THR A 50 -5.38 17.01 7.65
CA THR A 50 -4.56 18.01 6.93
C THR A 50 -3.82 18.95 7.90
N THR A 51 -3.53 18.46 9.11
CA THR A 51 -2.91 19.25 10.18
C THR A 51 -1.40 19.14 10.06
N PRO A 52 -0.65 20.25 10.08
CA PRO A 52 0.80 20.20 10.04
C PRO A 52 1.38 19.55 11.30
N ILE A 53 2.47 18.79 11.13
CA ILE A 53 3.11 18.04 12.21
C ILE A 53 3.59 18.92 13.36
N GLU A 54 3.98 20.16 13.06
CA GLU A 54 4.42 21.13 14.07
C GLU A 54 3.29 21.49 15.04
N LYS A 55 2.06 21.65 14.55
CA LYS A 55 0.90 21.95 15.38
C LYS A 55 0.63 20.81 16.37
N ILE A 56 0.72 19.56 15.91
CA ILE A 56 0.58 18.39 16.78
C ILE A 56 1.68 18.35 17.83
N ARG A 57 2.93 18.59 17.44
CA ARG A 57 4.07 18.62 18.38
C ARG A 57 3.81 19.62 19.50
N LEU A 58 3.34 20.83 19.16
CA LEU A 58 2.99 21.85 20.15
C LEU A 58 1.85 21.41 21.08
N MET A 59 0.80 20.78 20.54
CA MET A 59 -0.33 20.27 21.35
C MET A 59 0.14 19.18 22.32
N LEU A 60 0.94 18.22 21.83
CA LEU A 60 1.48 17.13 22.64
C LEU A 60 2.43 17.64 23.73
N ASN A 61 3.28 18.64 23.43
CA ASN A 61 4.15 19.27 24.42
C ASN A 61 3.33 19.95 25.54
N LYS A 62 2.17 20.50 25.20
CA LYS A 62 1.19 21.04 26.17
C LYS A 62 0.33 19.97 26.85
N ARG A 63 0.63 18.68 26.66
CA ARG A 63 -0.15 17.52 27.14
C ARG A 63 -1.60 17.47 26.64
N VAL A 64 -1.91 18.18 25.56
CA VAL A 64 -3.22 18.15 24.91
C VAL A 64 -3.19 17.10 23.81
N VAL A 65 -3.94 16.01 23.99
CA VAL A 65 -4.06 14.93 23.00
C VAL A 65 -5.43 15.01 22.35
N PRO A 66 -5.54 15.38 21.05
CA PRO A 66 -6.80 15.40 20.34
C PRO A 66 -7.49 14.03 20.36
N ASP A 67 -8.82 14.00 20.50
CA ASP A 67 -9.55 12.73 20.54
C ASP A 67 -9.43 11.94 19.23
N LYS A 68 -9.41 12.65 18.09
CA LYS A 68 -9.16 12.04 16.78
C LYS A 68 -7.75 11.44 16.67
N LEU A 69 -6.76 11.94 17.42
CA LEU A 69 -5.43 11.30 17.50
C LEU A 69 -5.49 10.01 18.34
N LYS A 70 -6.28 9.97 19.41
CA LYS A 70 -6.51 8.73 20.19
C LYS A 70 -7.20 7.69 19.32
N GLU A 71 -8.22 8.07 18.56
CA GLU A 71 -8.93 7.20 17.62
C GLU A 71 -7.98 6.62 16.57
N VAL A 72 -7.12 7.46 15.95
CA VAL A 72 -6.12 6.99 14.99
C VAL A 72 -5.15 6.01 15.64
N ARG A 73 -4.68 6.27 16.87
CA ARG A 73 -3.81 5.32 17.60
C ARG A 73 -4.48 3.97 17.81
N GLU A 74 -5.74 3.96 18.22
CA GLU A 74 -6.49 2.72 18.41
C GLU A 74 -6.73 1.98 17.08
N LYS A 75 -7.06 2.70 16.01
CA LYS A 75 -7.21 2.11 14.67
C LYS A 75 -5.90 1.47 14.17
N VAL A 76 -4.75 2.11 14.39
CA VAL A 76 -3.44 1.53 14.05
C VAL A 76 -3.17 0.27 14.86
N LYS A 77 -3.41 0.28 16.19
CA LYS A 77 -3.23 -0.90 17.05
C LYS A 77 -4.13 -2.07 16.64
N LYS A 78 -5.35 -1.78 16.22
CA LYS A 78 -6.32 -2.78 15.74
C LYS A 78 -6.07 -3.24 14.29
N HIS A 79 -4.95 -2.84 13.68
CA HIS A 79 -4.60 -3.17 12.30
C HIS A 79 -5.68 -2.75 11.27
N LEU A 80 -6.43 -1.68 11.57
CA LEU A 80 -7.53 -1.20 10.71
C LEU A 80 -7.06 -0.29 9.57
N TYR A 81 -5.78 0.12 9.56
CA TYR A 81 -5.19 0.83 8.44
C TYR A 81 -4.35 -0.13 7.61
N SER A 82 -4.69 -0.24 6.33
CA SER A 82 -3.99 -1.09 5.36
C SER A 82 -3.99 -0.44 3.97
N CYS A 83 -3.39 -1.10 3.00
CA CYS A 83 -3.33 -0.69 1.61
C CYS A 83 -4.74 -0.51 1.03
N LEU A 84 -5.75 -1.25 1.50
CA LEU A 84 -7.15 -1.01 1.15
C LEU A 84 -7.62 0.41 1.44
N ASN A 85 -7.04 1.07 2.44
CA ASN A 85 -7.41 2.42 2.83
C ASN A 85 -6.49 3.45 2.17
N CYS A 86 -5.63 3.05 1.24
CA CYS A 86 -4.58 3.88 0.65
C CYS A 86 -4.92 4.32 -0.77
N VAL A 87 -4.80 5.62 -1.06
CA VAL A 87 -5.05 6.19 -2.40
C VAL A 87 -4.17 5.63 -3.51
N TYR A 88 -3.04 5.01 -3.17
CA TYR A 88 -2.07 4.47 -4.13
C TYR A 88 -2.23 2.97 -4.40
N TYR A 89 -3.19 2.32 -3.76
CA TYR A 89 -3.42 0.89 -3.91
C TYR A 89 -4.52 0.63 -4.93
N HIS A 90 -4.21 -0.21 -5.92
CA HIS A 90 -5.16 -0.71 -6.90
C HIS A 90 -5.62 -2.09 -6.47
N GLU A 91 -6.84 -2.16 -5.92
CA GLU A 91 -7.43 -3.40 -5.40
C GLU A 91 -7.58 -4.47 -6.49
N ASP A 92 -8.06 -4.09 -7.68
CA ASP A 92 -8.29 -5.01 -8.82
C ASP A 92 -7.04 -5.79 -9.25
N LYS A 93 -5.85 -5.20 -9.04
CA LYS A 93 -4.57 -5.75 -9.46
C LYS A 93 -3.67 -6.10 -8.28
N PHE A 94 -4.15 -5.93 -7.06
CA PHE A 94 -3.36 -6.03 -5.83
C PHE A 94 -2.03 -5.26 -5.94
N HIS A 95 -2.01 -4.07 -6.54
CA HIS A 95 -0.77 -3.36 -6.88
C HIS A 95 -0.66 -2.02 -6.19
N CYS A 96 0.51 -1.72 -5.62
CA CYS A 96 0.81 -0.41 -5.09
C CYS A 96 1.60 0.42 -6.11
N LYS A 97 1.01 1.55 -6.56
CA LYS A 97 1.61 2.46 -7.54
C LYS A 97 2.95 3.03 -7.08
N ILE A 98 3.06 3.41 -5.80
CA ILE A 98 4.28 4.02 -5.23
C ILE A 98 5.42 3.02 -5.10
N LYS A 99 5.13 1.78 -4.69
CA LYS A 99 6.15 0.74 -4.51
C LYS A 99 6.44 -0.03 -5.79
N ASN A 100 5.58 0.12 -6.81
CA ASN A 100 5.56 -0.68 -8.03
C ASN A 100 5.66 -2.19 -7.73
N LYS A 101 4.85 -2.65 -6.76
CA LYS A 101 4.85 -4.03 -6.26
C LYS A 101 3.43 -4.54 -6.08
N PHE A 102 3.26 -5.84 -6.30
CA PHE A 102 2.04 -6.56 -5.95
C PHE A 102 2.03 -6.85 -4.45
N LEU A 103 1.06 -6.29 -3.74
CA LEU A 103 0.94 -6.36 -2.29
C LEU A 103 -0.44 -6.85 -1.89
N THR A 104 -0.46 -7.64 -0.82
CA THR A 104 -1.72 -8.00 -0.14
C THR A 104 -2.43 -6.76 0.35
N LYS A 105 -3.76 -6.83 0.34
CA LYS A 105 -4.66 -5.75 0.75
C LYS A 105 -4.47 -5.33 2.22
N ASP A 106 -4.03 -6.27 3.06
CA ASP A 106 -3.73 -6.09 4.48
C ASP A 106 -2.32 -5.51 4.74
N SER A 107 -1.53 -5.26 3.69
CA SER A 107 -0.22 -4.61 3.83
C SER A 107 -0.37 -3.13 4.21
N ILE A 108 0.67 -2.53 4.78
CA ILE A 108 0.78 -1.08 4.98
C ILE A 108 2.24 -0.66 4.92
N CYS A 109 2.52 0.55 4.44
CA CYS A 109 3.88 1.07 4.40
C CYS A 109 3.94 2.54 4.84
N LYS A 110 5.16 3.06 5.08
CA LYS A 110 5.38 4.46 5.51
C LYS A 110 4.77 5.51 4.57
N SER A 111 4.62 5.17 3.29
CA SER A 111 3.99 6.02 2.27
C SER A 111 2.46 5.97 2.30
N PHE A 112 1.86 5.21 3.22
CA PHE A 112 0.41 5.07 3.37
C PHE A 112 -0.28 6.43 3.44
N GLU A 113 -1.25 6.64 2.57
CA GLU A 113 -2.00 7.88 2.46
C GLU A 113 -3.49 7.55 2.45
N PRO A 114 -4.20 7.89 3.54
CA PRO A 114 -5.59 7.50 3.72
C PRO A 114 -6.48 8.15 2.66
N PHE A 115 -7.52 7.44 2.21
CA PHE A 115 -8.62 8.08 1.50
C PHE A 115 -9.24 9.16 2.39
N SER A 116 -9.22 10.40 1.92
CA SER A 116 -10.07 11.45 2.48
C SER A 116 -11.47 11.22 1.92
N ASP A 117 -12.31 10.46 2.63
CA ASP A 117 -13.75 10.54 2.41
C ASP A 117 -14.15 12.00 2.67
N ASN A 118 -14.47 12.70 1.59
CA ASN A 118 -14.89 14.09 1.57
C ASN A 118 -16.38 14.17 1.90
#